data_AF-A0A089LCR2-F1
#
_entry.id   AF-A0A089LCR2-F1
#
_cell.length_a   1.000
_cell.length_b   1.000
_cell.length_c   1.000
_cell.angle_alpha   90.00
_cell.angle_beta   90.00
_cell.angle_gamma   90.00
#
_symmetry.space_group_name_H-M   'P 1'
#
loop_
_entity.id
_entity.type
_entity.pdbx_description
1 polymer ?
#
loop_
_entity_poly.entity_id
_entity_poly.type
_entity_poly.pdbx_seq_one_letter_code
_entity_poly.pdbx_strand_id
1 'polypeptide(L)'
;MVKIVLTLMTLLFSLTGCSAPQSATTLDQDATAAKDYLESKGYKVYSYEGSSEVYTLTKEKLMNLPYSNYWGLQTEDPSVYLGKEVNVQKFIVTNHPLDNWKSTSAKPENIVKSKGKTATWIYVVDNQAVGGHSYPVIDQAMEGGVWSIDGRTLEEIHSMSYKAWVEQWKAKFGS
;
A
#
# COMPACT_ATOMS: atom_id res chain seq x y z
N MET A 1 9.52 -5.17 -81.67
CA MET A 1 9.24 -5.56 -80.26
C MET A 1 9.61 -4.38 -79.38
N VAL A 2 8.63 -3.58 -78.97
CA VAL A 2 8.83 -2.39 -78.14
C VAL A 2 8.35 -2.72 -76.73
N LYS A 3 9.27 -2.61 -75.76
CA LYS A 3 8.97 -2.74 -74.33
C LYS A 3 8.37 -1.43 -73.84
N ILE A 4 7.12 -1.45 -73.39
CA ILE A 4 6.52 -0.33 -72.65
C ILE A 4 6.40 -0.77 -71.19
N VAL A 5 7.28 -0.21 -70.37
CA VAL A 5 7.26 -0.29 -68.92
C VAL A 5 6.29 0.80 -68.45
N LEU A 6 5.19 0.41 -67.81
CA LEU A 6 4.31 1.34 -67.10
C LEU A 6 4.32 0.97 -65.61
N THR A 7 5.22 1.60 -64.87
CA THR A 7 5.40 1.45 -63.43
C THR A 7 4.27 2.15 -62.70
N LEU A 8 3.32 1.40 -62.13
CA LEU A 8 2.26 1.95 -61.29
C LEU A 8 2.76 2.08 -59.84
N MET A 9 3.15 3.31 -59.52
CA MET A 9 3.54 3.80 -58.20
C MET A 9 2.41 3.56 -57.18
N THR A 10 2.50 2.49 -56.40
CA THR A 10 1.65 2.25 -55.22
C THR A 10 2.42 2.65 -53.98
N LEU A 11 2.11 3.86 -53.53
CA LEU A 11 2.55 4.52 -52.32
C LEU A 11 1.97 3.74 -51.10
N LEU A 12 2.72 2.79 -50.55
CA LEU A 12 2.40 2.21 -49.24
C LEU A 12 2.77 3.24 -48.15
N PHE A 13 1.78 3.98 -47.67
CA PHE A 13 1.85 4.68 -46.40
C PHE A 13 1.96 3.65 -45.27
N SER A 14 3.17 3.37 -44.83
CA SER A 14 3.43 2.70 -43.57
C SER A 14 2.99 3.63 -42.44
N LEU A 15 1.77 3.42 -41.97
CA LEU A 15 1.33 3.89 -40.65
C LEU A 15 2.11 3.11 -39.60
N THR A 16 3.34 3.55 -39.30
CA THR A 16 4.02 3.15 -38.07
C THR A 16 3.32 3.85 -36.92
N GLY A 17 2.23 3.25 -36.45
CA GLY A 17 1.69 3.53 -35.14
C GLY A 17 2.71 3.12 -34.10
N CYS A 18 3.57 4.06 -33.68
CA CYS A 18 4.28 3.95 -32.42
C CYS A 18 3.23 3.90 -31.31
N SER A 19 2.81 2.70 -30.93
CA SER A 19 2.26 2.48 -29.60
C SER A 19 3.40 2.78 -28.63
N ALA A 20 3.45 4.01 -28.10
CA ALA A 20 4.32 4.30 -26.97
C ALA A 20 3.94 3.29 -25.87
N PRO A 21 4.88 2.45 -25.39
CA PRO A 21 4.62 1.64 -24.23
C PRO A 21 4.28 2.59 -23.09
N GLN A 22 3.10 2.38 -22.50
CA GLN A 22 2.62 3.00 -21.28
C GLN A 22 3.80 3.08 -20.30
N SER A 23 4.27 4.30 -20.03
CA SER A 23 5.52 4.57 -19.32
C SER A 23 5.62 3.69 -18.09
N ALA A 24 6.60 2.78 -18.08
CA ALA A 24 7.01 2.14 -16.84
C ALA A 24 7.44 3.26 -15.90
N THR A 25 6.62 3.56 -14.89
CA THR A 25 7.00 4.48 -13.82
C THR A 25 8.22 3.86 -13.15
N THR A 26 9.41 4.40 -13.43
CA THR A 26 10.62 4.05 -12.68
C THR A 26 10.36 4.36 -11.22
N LEU A 27 10.35 3.33 -10.38
CA LEU A 27 10.24 3.49 -8.94
C LEU A 27 11.43 4.31 -8.45
N ASP A 28 11.16 5.27 -7.56
CA ASP A 28 12.23 5.91 -6.80
C ASP A 28 12.80 4.93 -5.76
N GLN A 29 13.81 5.38 -5.01
CA GLN A 29 14.49 4.55 -4.03
C GLN A 29 13.56 4.07 -2.91
N ASP A 30 12.63 4.93 -2.46
CA ASP A 30 11.70 4.59 -1.38
C ASP A 30 10.64 3.58 -1.86
N ALA A 31 10.09 3.80 -3.05
CA ALA A 31 9.17 2.87 -3.68
C ALA A 31 9.84 1.53 -3.98
N THR A 32 11.14 1.51 -4.31
CA THR A 32 11.91 0.28 -4.45
C THR A 32 12.06 -0.44 -3.12
N ALA A 33 12.49 0.26 -2.06
CA ALA A 33 12.62 -0.33 -0.72
C ALA A 33 11.30 -0.90 -0.18
N ALA A 34 10.19 -0.17 -0.42
CA ALA A 34 8.86 -0.62 -0.04
C ALA A 34 8.39 -1.87 -0.82
N LYS A 35 8.67 -1.90 -2.12
CA LYS A 35 8.37 -3.06 -2.97
C LYS A 35 9.16 -4.29 -2.51
N ASP A 36 10.45 -4.14 -2.27
CA ASP A 36 11.31 -5.25 -1.84
C ASP A 36 10.87 -5.81 -0.48
N TYR A 37 10.45 -4.94 0.44
CA TYR A 37 9.88 -5.33 1.72
C TYR A 37 8.62 -6.19 1.55
N LEU A 38 7.67 -5.77 0.70
CA LEU A 38 6.46 -6.54 0.39
C LEU A 38 6.77 -7.91 -0.24
N GLU A 39 7.70 -7.95 -1.19
CA GLU A 39 8.08 -9.20 -1.86
C GLU A 39 8.83 -10.15 -0.92
N SER A 40 9.67 -9.63 -0.02
CA SER A 40 10.35 -10.43 1.01
C SER A 40 9.39 -11.11 1.99
N LYS A 41 8.21 -10.52 2.20
CA LYS A 41 7.10 -11.08 2.99
C LYS A 41 6.30 -12.12 2.22
N GLY A 42 6.60 -12.34 0.94
CA GLY A 42 5.90 -13.28 0.07
C GLY A 42 4.67 -12.71 -0.64
N TYR A 43 4.44 -11.40 -0.56
CA TYR A 43 3.34 -10.75 -1.29
C TYR A 43 3.71 -10.50 -2.74
N LYS A 44 2.71 -10.55 -3.62
CA LYS A 44 2.87 -10.25 -5.05
C LYS A 44 2.35 -8.86 -5.33
N VAL A 45 3.24 -7.94 -5.71
CA VAL A 45 2.86 -6.57 -6.08
C VAL A 45 2.05 -6.59 -7.37
N TYR A 46 0.82 -6.10 -7.29
CA TYR A 46 -0.10 -5.97 -8.42
C TYR A 46 0.04 -4.61 -9.10
N SER A 47 0.11 -3.52 -8.31
CA SER A 47 0.36 -2.16 -8.81
C SER A 47 1.02 -1.29 -7.75
N TYR A 48 1.76 -0.29 -8.20
CA TYR A 48 2.24 0.82 -7.40
C TYR A 48 1.29 2.01 -7.62
N GLU A 49 0.78 2.58 -6.54
CA GLU A 49 -0.25 3.63 -6.54
C GLU A 49 0.33 5.03 -6.24
N GLY A 50 1.66 5.14 -6.09
CA GLY A 50 2.35 6.39 -5.77
C GLY A 50 2.66 6.59 -4.29
N SER A 51 3.41 7.65 -4.00
CA SER A 51 3.54 8.19 -2.65
C SER A 51 2.20 8.77 -2.21
N SER A 52 1.73 8.35 -1.04
CA SER A 52 0.43 8.73 -0.49
C SER A 52 0.52 9.87 0.50
N GLU A 53 1.62 9.96 1.25
CA GLU A 53 1.88 10.98 2.25
C GLU A 53 3.38 11.05 2.56
N VAL A 54 3.87 12.24 2.88
CA VAL A 54 5.19 12.46 3.50
C VAL A 54 4.98 13.28 4.76
N TYR A 55 5.53 12.84 5.90
CA TYR A 55 5.39 13.56 7.17
C TYR A 55 6.53 13.30 8.15
N THR A 56 6.77 14.22 9.08
CA THR A 56 7.66 13.99 10.23
C THR A 56 6.92 13.26 11.33
N LEU A 57 7.49 12.16 11.84
CA LEU A 57 6.89 11.43 12.97
C LEU A 57 7.12 12.18 14.28
N THR A 58 6.04 12.66 14.89
CA THR A 58 6.07 13.36 16.19
C THR A 58 5.30 12.56 17.24
N LYS A 59 5.57 12.84 18.53
CA LYS A 59 4.74 12.31 19.62
C LYS A 59 3.27 12.70 19.45
N GLU A 60 2.99 13.91 18.97
CA GLU A 60 1.63 14.36 18.68
C GLU A 60 0.94 13.48 17.65
N LYS A 61 1.61 13.09 16.54
CA LYS A 61 1.05 12.11 15.61
C LYS A 61 0.83 10.77 16.30
N LEU A 62 1.82 10.25 17.04
CA LEU A 62 1.64 8.99 17.77
C LEU A 62 0.44 9.04 18.74
N MET A 63 0.09 10.19 19.30
CA MET A 63 -1.02 10.33 20.24
C MET A 63 -2.40 10.48 19.59
N ASN A 64 -2.47 10.78 18.29
CA ASN A 64 -3.71 11.13 17.61
C ASN A 64 -4.05 10.18 16.46
N LEU A 65 -5.34 9.95 16.27
CA LEU A 65 -5.81 9.24 15.09
C LEU A 65 -5.54 10.08 13.82
N PRO A 66 -5.28 9.43 12.67
CA PRO A 66 -5.22 7.96 12.51
C PRO A 66 -3.85 7.36 12.87
N TYR A 67 -2.83 8.19 13.09
CA TYR A 67 -1.43 7.75 13.21
C TYR A 67 -1.16 6.87 14.44
N SER A 68 -1.88 7.05 15.55
CA SER A 68 -1.78 6.17 16.71
C SER A 68 -2.10 4.71 16.34
N ASN A 69 -3.15 4.48 15.55
CA ASN A 69 -3.51 3.15 15.07
C ASN A 69 -2.49 2.63 14.04
N TYR A 70 -2.06 3.49 13.13
CA TYR A 70 -1.07 3.17 12.10
C TYR A 70 0.26 2.68 12.69
N TRP A 71 0.83 3.45 13.61
CA TRP A 71 2.08 3.10 14.27
C TRP A 71 1.92 2.05 15.36
N GLY A 72 0.73 1.95 15.96
CA GLY A 72 0.41 0.88 16.90
C GLY A 72 0.49 -0.52 16.29
N LEU A 73 0.32 -0.66 14.97
CA LEU A 73 0.39 -1.94 14.26
C LEU A 73 1.82 -2.40 13.96
N GLN A 74 2.84 -1.60 14.29
CA GLN A 74 4.23 -1.96 14.04
C GLN A 74 4.76 -2.81 15.20
N THR A 75 5.58 -3.82 14.88
CA THR A 75 6.26 -4.64 15.89
C THR A 75 7.45 -3.92 16.51
N GLU A 76 8.06 -3.00 15.76
CA GLU A 76 9.16 -2.17 16.26
C GLU A 76 8.64 -0.95 17.03
N ASP A 77 9.44 -0.46 17.97
CA ASP A 77 9.11 0.72 18.76
C ASP A 77 9.20 1.99 17.89
N PRO A 78 8.09 2.71 17.63
CA PRO A 78 8.12 3.90 16.77
C PRO A 78 8.94 5.06 17.35
N SER A 79 9.32 5.00 18.63
CA SER A 79 10.17 6.02 19.27
C SER A 79 11.51 6.22 18.55
N VAL A 80 12.03 5.18 17.89
CA VAL A 80 13.31 5.23 17.16
C VAL A 80 13.25 6.08 15.88
N TYR A 81 12.04 6.39 15.41
CA TYR A 81 11.81 7.21 14.22
C TYR A 81 11.28 8.61 14.55
N LEU A 82 11.19 8.98 15.83
CA LEU A 82 10.76 10.33 16.22
C LEU A 82 11.67 11.40 15.62
N GLY A 83 11.05 12.44 15.05
CA GLY A 83 11.73 13.54 14.37
C GLY A 83 12.21 13.20 12.96
N LYS A 84 12.07 11.95 12.50
CA LYS A 84 12.42 11.55 11.14
C LYS A 84 11.26 11.76 10.18
N GLU A 85 11.60 11.97 8.91
CA GLU A 85 10.63 11.96 7.82
C GLU A 85 10.21 10.52 7.49
N VAL A 86 8.93 10.33 7.26
CA VAL A 86 8.30 9.08 6.85
C VAL A 86 7.67 9.32 5.49
N ASN A 87 8.15 8.59 4.48
CA ASN A 87 7.55 8.57 3.15
C ASN A 87 6.67 7.33 3.03
N VAL A 88 5.39 7.53 2.71
CA VAL A 88 4.39 6.45 2.69
C VAL A 88 4.10 6.02 1.26
N GLN A 89 4.57 4.83 0.91
CA GLN A 89 4.45 4.26 -0.43
C GLN A 89 3.24 3.32 -0.51
N LYS A 90 2.32 3.58 -1.45
CA LYS A 90 1.08 2.80 -1.59
C LYS A 90 1.20 1.76 -2.70
N PHE A 91 0.82 0.53 -2.40
CA PHE A 91 0.76 -0.57 -3.36
C PHE A 91 -0.58 -1.30 -3.27
N ILE A 92 -0.97 -1.94 -4.36
CA ILE A 92 -1.95 -3.03 -4.34
C ILE A 92 -1.18 -4.34 -4.46
N VAL A 93 -1.47 -5.29 -3.58
CA VAL A 93 -0.83 -6.61 -3.54
C VAL A 93 -1.85 -7.73 -3.64
N THR A 94 -1.34 -8.93 -3.90
CA THR A 94 -2.05 -10.21 -3.81
C THR A 94 -1.19 -11.21 -3.03
N ASN A 95 -1.76 -12.38 -2.73
CA ASN A 95 -1.18 -13.36 -1.81
C ASN A 95 -1.13 -12.86 -0.36
N HIS A 96 -2.08 -12.00 0.01
CA HIS A 96 -2.16 -11.38 1.32
C HIS A 96 -3.35 -11.95 2.13
N PRO A 97 -3.27 -12.08 3.46
CA PRO A 97 -4.37 -12.63 4.29
C PRO A 97 -5.73 -11.94 4.07
N LEU A 98 -5.73 -10.64 3.77
CA LEU A 98 -6.94 -9.85 3.54
C LEU A 98 -7.53 -9.97 2.12
N ASP A 99 -6.91 -10.72 1.22
CA ASP A 99 -7.46 -10.95 -0.13
C ASP A 99 -8.82 -11.68 -0.08
N ASN A 100 -9.05 -12.49 0.96
CA ASN A 100 -10.31 -13.21 1.19
C ASN A 100 -11.12 -12.63 2.36
N TRP A 101 -10.81 -11.40 2.79
CA TRP A 101 -11.49 -10.76 3.91
C TRP A 101 -12.97 -10.52 3.61
N LYS A 102 -13.81 -10.61 4.66
CA LYS A 102 -15.23 -10.25 4.63
C LYS A 102 -15.64 -9.60 5.94
N SER A 103 -16.53 -8.62 5.87
CA SER A 103 -17.10 -8.01 7.06
C SER A 103 -18.05 -8.97 7.78
N THR A 104 -18.30 -8.68 9.05
CA THR A 104 -19.34 -9.35 9.84
C THR A 104 -20.59 -8.48 9.86
N SER A 105 -21.75 -9.06 9.58
CA SER A 105 -23.05 -8.40 9.69
C SER A 105 -24.11 -9.43 10.04
N ALA A 106 -25.10 -9.04 10.85
CA ALA A 106 -26.29 -9.86 11.11
C ALA A 106 -27.17 -10.02 9.86
N LYS A 107 -27.03 -9.10 8.90
CA LYS A 107 -27.74 -9.08 7.62
C LYS A 107 -26.78 -9.48 6.49
N PRO A 108 -26.96 -10.64 5.83
CA PRO A 108 -26.05 -11.14 4.79
C PRO A 108 -25.86 -10.17 3.61
N GLU A 109 -26.88 -9.41 3.26
CA GLU A 109 -26.85 -8.40 2.20
C GLU A 109 -25.92 -7.22 2.50
N ASN A 110 -25.55 -7.01 3.77
CA ASN A 110 -24.62 -5.98 4.21
C ASN A 110 -23.17 -6.51 4.37
N ILE A 111 -22.91 -7.77 4.01
CA ILE A 111 -21.55 -8.33 4.05
C ILE A 111 -20.75 -7.76 2.89
N VAL A 112 -19.72 -7.00 3.21
CA VAL A 112 -18.73 -6.48 2.27
C VAL A 112 -17.61 -7.50 2.14
N LYS A 113 -17.12 -7.74 0.93
CA LYS A 113 -16.06 -8.70 0.64
C LYS A 113 -14.91 -8.04 -0.09
N SER A 114 -13.70 -8.51 0.21
CA SER A 114 -12.51 -8.17 -0.55
C SER A 114 -12.65 -8.60 -2.02
N LYS A 115 -12.03 -7.85 -2.91
CA LYS A 115 -11.95 -8.13 -4.35
C LYS A 115 -10.76 -9.05 -4.71
N GLY A 116 -10.27 -9.84 -3.76
CA GLY A 116 -9.10 -10.69 -3.98
C GLY A 116 -7.78 -9.92 -4.00
N LYS A 117 -7.76 -8.71 -3.43
CA LYS A 117 -6.58 -7.83 -3.37
C LYS A 117 -6.54 -7.07 -2.06
N THR A 118 -5.34 -6.63 -1.70
CA THR A 118 -5.10 -5.82 -0.52
C THR A 118 -4.34 -4.54 -0.90
N ALA A 119 -4.78 -3.39 -0.38
CA ALA A 119 -4.00 -2.16 -0.44
C ALA A 119 -3.05 -2.10 0.77
N THR A 120 -1.81 -1.70 0.53
CA THR A 120 -0.78 -1.57 1.56
C THR A 120 -0.14 -0.18 1.50
N TRP A 121 0.16 0.37 2.66
CA TRP A 121 0.86 1.64 2.84
C TRP A 121 2.13 1.37 3.64
N ILE A 122 3.26 1.38 2.95
CA ILE A 122 4.57 1.05 3.52
C ILE A 122 5.25 2.33 3.98
N TYR A 123 5.73 2.31 5.22
CA TYR A 123 6.47 3.43 5.81
C TYR A 123 7.93 3.25 5.44
N VAL A 124 8.50 4.26 4.79
CA VAL A 124 9.91 4.31 4.45
C VAL A 124 10.55 5.46 5.21
N VAL A 125 11.62 5.16 5.94
CA VAL A 125 12.41 6.11 6.72
C VAL A 125 13.87 5.87 6.39
N ASP A 126 14.63 6.93 6.08
CA ASP A 126 16.03 6.82 5.66
C ASP A 126 16.24 5.78 4.52
N ASN A 127 15.32 5.79 3.54
CA ASN A 127 15.26 4.84 2.42
C ASN A 127 15.13 3.35 2.81
N GLN A 128 14.68 3.05 4.02
CA GLN A 128 14.41 1.70 4.50
C GLN A 128 12.92 1.53 4.82
N ALA A 129 12.32 0.44 4.37
CA ALA A 129 10.96 0.08 4.78
C ALA A 129 10.96 -0.36 6.25
N VAL A 130 10.22 0.34 7.10
CA VAL A 130 10.18 0.12 8.56
C VAL A 130 8.86 -0.48 9.05
N GLY A 131 7.94 -0.76 8.11
CA GLY A 131 6.63 -1.31 8.43
C GLY A 131 5.53 -0.74 7.55
N GLY A 132 4.31 -0.76 8.05
CA GLY A 132 3.16 -0.24 7.33
C GLY A 132 1.82 -0.77 7.83
N HIS A 133 0.78 -0.50 7.07
CA HIS A 133 -0.56 -1.04 7.31
C HIS A 133 -1.23 -1.49 6.02
N SER A 134 -2.28 -2.28 6.17
CA SER A 134 -3.02 -2.88 5.07
C SER A 134 -4.53 -2.72 5.23
N TYR A 135 -5.23 -2.79 4.09
CA TYR A 135 -6.68 -2.70 4.01
C TYR A 135 -7.20 -3.51 2.82
N PRO A 136 -8.27 -4.30 2.95
CA PRO A 136 -8.81 -5.07 1.83
C PRO A 136 -9.35 -4.14 0.74
N VAL A 137 -9.08 -4.45 -0.54
CA VAL A 137 -9.69 -3.70 -1.64
C VAL A 137 -11.16 -4.09 -1.73
N ILE A 138 -12.06 -3.15 -1.40
CA ILE A 138 -13.51 -3.34 -1.33
C ILE A 138 -14.26 -2.25 -2.13
N ASP A 139 -15.54 -2.46 -2.43
CA ASP A 139 -16.35 -1.50 -3.20
C ASP A 139 -16.64 -0.20 -2.46
N GLN A 140 -16.86 -0.28 -1.15
CA GLN A 140 -17.16 0.87 -0.31
C GLN A 140 -16.23 0.83 0.89
N ALA A 141 -15.49 1.93 1.09
CA ALA A 141 -14.67 2.09 2.29
C ALA A 141 -15.55 1.92 3.52
N MET A 142 -15.08 1.13 4.48
CA MET A 142 -15.78 0.94 5.74
C MET A 142 -15.10 1.80 6.79
N GLU A 143 -15.92 2.45 7.61
CA GLU A 143 -15.41 3.04 8.84
C GLU A 143 -14.94 1.94 9.78
N GLY A 144 -13.77 2.11 10.38
CA GLY A 144 -13.18 1.12 11.25
C GLY A 144 -11.66 1.19 11.30
N GLY A 145 -11.06 0.06 11.69
CA GLY A 145 -9.62 -0.09 11.81
C GLY A 145 -8.94 -0.47 10.50
N VAL A 146 -7.63 -0.25 10.47
CA VAL A 146 -6.70 -0.85 9.51
C VAL A 146 -6.05 -2.07 10.15
N TRP A 147 -5.39 -2.90 9.34
CA TRP A 147 -4.63 -4.06 9.80
C TRP A 147 -3.14 -3.83 9.62
N SER A 148 -2.30 -4.60 10.30
CA SER A 148 -0.86 -4.60 10.02
C SER A 148 -0.57 -5.10 8.60
N ILE A 149 0.69 -5.01 8.17
CA ILE A 149 1.14 -5.61 6.91
C ILE A 149 0.92 -7.12 6.85
N ASP A 150 0.80 -7.80 7.99
CA ASP A 150 0.53 -9.24 8.03
C ASP A 150 -0.98 -9.54 8.24
N GLY A 151 -1.85 -8.53 8.09
CA GLY A 151 -3.31 -8.68 8.20
C GLY A 151 -3.85 -8.86 9.62
N ARG A 152 -3.09 -8.44 10.64
CA ARG A 152 -3.46 -8.61 12.07
C ARG A 152 -4.04 -7.33 12.68
N THR A 153 -4.91 -7.48 13.65
CA THR A 153 -5.43 -6.35 14.45
C THR A 153 -4.45 -5.92 15.54
N LEU A 154 -4.67 -4.74 16.13
CA LEU A 154 -3.91 -4.28 17.30
C LEU A 154 -3.97 -5.29 18.45
N GLU A 155 -5.16 -5.83 18.73
CA GLU A 155 -5.34 -6.81 19.79
C GLU A 155 -4.57 -8.10 19.53
N GLU A 156 -4.53 -8.57 18.28
CA GLU A 156 -3.77 -9.76 17.92
C GLU A 156 -2.26 -9.53 18.04
N ILE A 157 -1.76 -8.34 17.73
CA ILE A 157 -0.33 -8.00 17.81
C ILE A 157 0.10 -7.89 19.27
N HIS A 158 -0.66 -7.15 20.07
CA HIS A 158 -0.30 -6.83 21.46
C HIS A 158 -0.82 -7.84 22.47
N SER A 159 -1.64 -8.81 22.04
CA SER A 159 -2.30 -9.80 22.90
C SER A 159 -3.05 -9.16 24.07
N MET A 160 -3.69 -8.01 23.82
CA MET A 160 -4.46 -7.25 24.81
C MET A 160 -5.66 -6.56 24.16
N SER A 161 -6.63 -6.14 24.98
CA SER A 161 -7.77 -5.37 24.46
C SER A 161 -7.32 -4.01 23.91
N TYR A 162 -8.05 -3.47 22.93
CA TYR A 162 -7.81 -2.13 22.40
C TYR A 162 -7.75 -1.07 23.51
N LYS A 163 -8.64 -1.15 24.51
CA LYS A 163 -8.65 -0.23 25.66
C LYS A 163 -7.32 -0.27 26.42
N ALA A 164 -6.83 -1.46 26.75
CA ALA A 164 -5.57 -1.63 27.46
C ALA A 164 -4.38 -1.12 26.61
N TRP A 165 -4.40 -1.38 25.31
CA TRP A 165 -3.39 -0.84 24.38
C TRP A 165 -3.40 0.68 24.37
N VAL A 166 -4.57 1.34 24.26
CA VAL A 166 -4.68 2.81 24.29
C VAL A 166 -4.10 3.39 25.60
N GLU A 167 -4.39 2.76 26.75
CA GLU A 167 -3.87 3.21 28.04
C GLU A 167 -2.34 3.15 28.09
N GLN A 168 -1.74 2.03 27.65
CA GLN A 168 -0.28 1.88 27.57
C GLN A 168 0.35 2.85 26.57
N TRP A 169 -0.28 3.03 25.41
CA TRP A 169 0.20 3.91 24.36
C TRP A 169 0.25 5.36 24.81
N LYS A 170 -0.83 5.82 25.48
CA LYS A 170 -0.90 7.16 26.08
C LYS A 170 0.13 7.35 27.19
N ALA A 171 0.33 6.34 28.04
CA ALA A 171 1.35 6.40 29.08
C ALA A 171 2.76 6.56 28.49
N LYS A 172 3.02 5.98 27.32
CA LYS A 172 4.32 6.05 26.64
C LYS A 172 4.56 7.38 25.91
N PHE A 173 3.57 7.88 25.18
CA PHE A 173 3.76 9.01 24.27
C PHE A 173 3.09 10.31 24.70
N GLY A 174 2.25 10.28 25.74
CA GLY A 174 1.48 11.43 26.22
C GLY A 174 2.23 12.39 27.14
N SER A 175 3.49 12.10 27.47
CA SER A 175 4.37 12.95 28.31
C SER A 175 5.40 13.72 27.50
#